data_AF-Q27982-F1
#
_entry.id   AF-Q27982-F1
#
_cell.length_a   1.000
_cell.length_b   1.000
_cell.length_c   1.000
_cell.angle_alpha   90.00
_cell.angle_beta   90.00
_cell.angle_gamma   90.00
#
_symmetry.space_group_name_H-M   'P 1'
#
loop_
_entity.id
_entity.type
_entity.pdbx_description
1 polymer ?
#
loop_
_entity_poly.entity_id
_entity_poly.type
_entity_poly.pdbx_seq_one_letter_code
_entity_poly.pdbx_strand_id
1 'polypeptide(L)' 'LFKERWDSNKVDHHTDKYSNDKLIVRRGQSFYIQIDFNRPYDPTRDLF' A
#
# COMPACT_ATOMS: atom_id res chain seq x y z
N LEU A 1 -2.01 4.05 8.05
CA LEU A 1 -1.28 2.90 8.64
C LEU A 1 0.02 2.57 7.92
N PHE A 2 0.19 2.86 6.61
CA PHE A 2 1.37 2.45 5.81
C PHE A 2 2.46 3.53 5.59
N LYS A 3 2.76 4.38 6.57
CA LYS A 3 3.71 5.50 6.38
C LYS A 3 5.12 5.22 6.88
N GLU A 4 5.31 4.08 7.51
CA GLU A 4 6.51 3.79 8.29
C GLU A 4 7.54 3.03 7.46
N ARG A 5 8.83 3.21 7.75
CA ARG A 5 9.90 2.46 7.04
C ARG A 5 9.89 0.96 7.36
N TRP A 6 9.33 0.61 8.51
CA TRP A 6 9.15 -0.77 8.99
C TRP A 6 7.82 -1.40 8.53
N ASP A 7 7.09 -0.72 7.65
CA ASP A 7 5.95 -1.29 6.94
C ASP A 7 6.41 -2.44 6.02
N SER A 8 5.67 -3.55 6.03
CA SER A 8 5.88 -4.72 5.17
C SER A 8 6.08 -4.34 3.71
N ASN A 9 5.38 -3.33 3.18
CA ASN A 9 5.57 -2.90 1.80
C ASN A 9 7.02 -2.44 1.52
N LYS A 10 7.62 -1.63 2.39
CA LYS A 10 8.99 -1.13 2.15
C LYS A 10 10.03 -2.19 2.44
N VAL A 11 9.80 -3.03 3.46
CA VAL A 11 10.70 -4.12 3.85
C VAL A 11 10.71 -5.23 2.80
N ASP A 12 9.54 -5.75 2.42
CA ASP A 12 9.42 -6.86 1.47
C ASP A 12 9.90 -6.48 0.07
N HIS A 13 9.70 -5.21 -0.33
CA HIS A 13 10.23 -4.68 -1.58
C HIS A 13 11.68 -4.21 -1.49
N HIS A 14 12.34 -4.29 -0.34
CA HIS A 14 13.73 -3.86 -0.16
C HIS A 14 13.94 -2.38 -0.60
N THR A 15 13.04 -1.51 -0.14
CA THR A 15 13.02 -0.05 -0.41
C THR A 15 12.99 0.78 0.87
N ASP A 16 13.09 0.16 2.04
CA ASP A 16 13.18 0.76 3.38
C ASP A 16 14.38 1.70 3.57
N LYS A 17 15.46 1.49 2.79
CA LYS A 17 16.71 2.28 2.87
C LYS A 17 16.66 3.62 2.15
N TYR A 18 15.69 3.86 1.28
CA TYR A 18 15.57 5.16 0.61
C TYR A 18 15.11 6.21 1.63
N SER A 19 15.82 7.34 1.71
CA SER A 19 15.40 8.47 2.55
C SER A 19 14.26 9.23 1.88
N ASN A 20 13.09 8.58 1.82
CA ASN A 20 11.88 9.09 1.22
C ASN A 20 10.66 8.52 1.96
N ASP A 21 9.75 9.41 2.33
CA ASP A 21 8.56 9.02 3.11
C ASP A 21 7.43 8.50 2.21
N LYS A 22 7.53 8.69 0.89
CA LYS A 22 6.57 8.10 -0.07
C LYS A 22 6.77 6.59 -0.19
N LEU A 23 5.73 5.90 -0.66
CA LEU A 23 5.79 4.48 -1.00
C LEU A 23 6.67 4.27 -2.24
N ILE A 24 7.65 3.39 -2.16
CA ILE A 24 8.50 2.95 -3.27
C ILE A 24 8.39 1.43 -3.32
N VAL A 25 7.94 0.87 -4.45
CA VAL A 25 7.77 -0.57 -4.67
C VAL A 25 8.56 -1.04 -5.87
N ARG A 26 8.70 -2.35 -6.03
CA ARG A 26 9.36 -3.00 -7.17
C ARG A 26 8.32 -3.68 -8.06
N ARG A 27 8.52 -3.60 -9.38
CA ARG A 27 7.66 -4.25 -10.37
C ARG A 27 7.65 -5.77 -10.20
N GLY A 28 6.54 -6.41 -10.55
CA GLY A 28 6.40 -7.87 -10.51
C GLY A 28 6.25 -8.46 -9.10
N GLN A 29 6.00 -7.63 -8.08
CA GLN A 29 5.79 -8.02 -6.70
C GLN A 29 4.55 -7.30 -6.15
N SER A 30 3.69 -8.00 -5.42
CA SER A 30 2.48 -7.45 -4.82
C SER A 30 2.79 -6.60 -3.60
N PHE A 31 1.98 -5.56 -3.37
CA PHE A 31 2.03 -4.69 -2.20
C PHE A 31 0.61 -4.41 -1.70
N TYR A 32 0.49 -3.98 -0.45
CA TYR A 32 -0.80 -3.69 0.20
C TYR A 32 -1.13 -2.20 0.17
N ILE A 33 -2.40 -1.87 -0.03
CA ILE A 33 -2.97 -0.54 0.18
C ILE A 33 -4.26 -0.66 0.97
N GLN A 34 -4.68 0.44 1.60
CA GLN A 34 -5.98 0.55 2.24
C GLN A 34 -6.72 1.74 1.63
N ILE A 35 -8.02 1.56 1.40
CA ILE A 35 -8.92 2.58 0.85
C ILE A 35 -10.03 2.76 1.87
N ASP A 36 -10.21 4.00 2.34
CA ASP A 36 -11.31 4.36 3.23
C ASP A 36 -12.44 4.96 2.40
N PHE A 37 -13.63 4.36 2.46
CA PHE A 37 -14.82 4.81 1.75
C PHE A 37 -15.79 5.54 2.69
N ASN A 38 -16.72 6.31 2.11
CA ASN A 38 -17.79 6.96 2.88
C ASN A 38 -18.90 5.99 3.35
N ARG A 39 -18.86 4.72 2.91
CA ARG A 39 -19.70 3.60 3.35
C ARG A 39 -18.99 2.26 3.10
N PRO A 40 -19.45 1.13 3.65
CA PRO A 40 -18.91 -0.18 3.29
C PRO A 40 -18.98 -0.46 1.78
N TYR A 41 -17.92 -1.05 1.24
CA TYR A 41 -17.85 -1.54 -0.14
C TYR A 41 -18.83 -2.71 -0.33
N ASP A 42 -19.58 -2.67 -1.44
CA ASP A 42 -20.54 -3.69 -1.82
C ASP A 42 -20.28 -4.15 -3.27
N PRO A 43 -19.73 -5.36 -3.47
CA PRO A 43 -19.33 -5.84 -4.79
C PRO A 43 -20.49 -6.09 -5.76
N THR A 44 -21.75 -6.06 -5.28
CA THR A 44 -22.93 -6.26 -6.14
C THR A 44 -23.40 -4.97 -6.81
N ARG A 45 -22.97 -3.80 -6.32
CA ARG A 45 -23.39 -2.48 -6.82
C ARG A 45 -22.24 -1.51 -7.11
N ASP A 46 -21.04 -1.76 -6.59
CA ASP A 46 -19.91 -0.85 -6.68
C ASP A 46 -18.90 -1.28 -7.75
N LEU A 47 -18.39 -0.33 -8.53
CA LEU A 47 -17.33 -0.49 -9.52
C LEU A 47 -16.40 0.72 -9.48
N PHE A 48 -15.08 0.49 -9.48
CA PHE A 48 -14.03 1.51 -9.41
C PHE A 48 -12.84 1.14 -10.30
#